data_AF-A0AAV4S4Q9-F1
#
_entry.id   AF-A0AAV4S4Q9-F1
#
_cell.length_a   1.000
_cell.length_b   1.000
_cell.length_c   1.000
_cell.angle_alpha   90.00
_cell.angle_beta   90.00
_cell.angle_gamma   90.00
#
_symmetry.space_group_name_H-M   'P 1'
#
loop_
_entity.id
_entity.type
_entity.pdbx_description
1 polymer ?
#
loop_
_entity_poly.entity_id
_entity_poly.type
_entity_poly.pdbx_seq_one_letter_code
_entity_poly.pdbx_strand_id
1 'polypeptide(L)'
;MTQTESPCSCNFKLVQHVLDCLGLLLIIVLQGSILDYYLILHNGGNAAWYFWFLADFLILIAFMAAAVISYRHYQKKGRERKVEPRSQDCAKENTSKIKSIFKPGSLPLVYTVWFFYSALLTAKVVLLFKLDVAQSLDANSAFGPQLLKVIIASAAVVFLLLVETHNNAEPHSDHQAYIYFLITSTVFEIFDSVTFLGILFPSQTKIILTYPLENSVLILSCVNFILPTMTLYKLSLSEFGKQPRSLGLQLLYKCLHLGLVNIPYFVIRVYLWSLYDHDVTLFLLKNILAVVITARTVVPDIKLFWRNIQQSQSKRRKFFSGGMELGAVYEITDHHGDDGNLPIDDKKVLHSTEL
;
A
#
# COMPACT_ATOMS: atom_id res chain seq x y z
N MET A 1 10.61 -38.40 15.90
CA MET A 1 10.07 -38.41 14.52
C MET A 1 10.64 -37.20 13.80
N THR A 2 11.76 -37.39 13.11
CA THR A 2 12.40 -36.39 12.27
C THR A 2 11.72 -36.41 10.89
N GLN A 3 10.93 -35.37 10.59
CA GLN A 3 10.43 -35.14 9.23
C GLN A 3 11.62 -34.73 8.36
N THR A 4 12.06 -35.67 7.52
CA THR A 4 12.91 -35.39 6.37
C THR A 4 12.08 -34.62 5.34
N GLU A 5 12.27 -33.31 5.23
CA GLU A 5 11.74 -32.54 4.11
C GLU A 5 12.33 -33.08 2.80
N SER A 6 11.48 -33.67 1.97
CA SER A 6 11.86 -34.24 0.68
C SER A 6 12.32 -33.17 -0.32
N PRO A 7 13.38 -33.42 -1.13
CA PRO A 7 13.95 -32.47 -2.09
C PRO A 7 12.99 -32.04 -3.22
N CYS A 8 11.83 -32.69 -3.36
CA CYS A 8 10.85 -32.42 -4.43
C CYS A 8 10.05 -31.11 -4.24
N SER A 9 9.87 -30.65 -2.99
CA SER A 9 9.05 -29.47 -2.67
C SER A 9 9.65 -28.15 -3.19
N CYS A 10 10.96 -28.08 -3.38
CA CYS A 10 11.64 -26.86 -3.79
C CYS A 10 11.43 -26.52 -5.28
N ASN A 11 11.30 -27.54 -6.14
CA ASN A 11 11.01 -27.33 -7.57
C ASN A 11 9.57 -26.86 -7.79
N PHE A 12 8.61 -27.38 -7.03
CA PHE A 12 7.20 -27.00 -7.18
C PHE A 12 6.95 -25.52 -6.85
N LYS A 13 7.50 -25.02 -5.73
CA LYS A 13 7.39 -23.60 -5.35
C LYS A 13 8.04 -22.67 -6.37
N LEU A 14 9.15 -23.10 -6.96
CA LEU A 14 9.81 -22.34 -8.02
C LEU A 14 8.95 -22.26 -9.28
N VAL A 15 8.39 -23.39 -9.72
CA VAL A 15 7.51 -23.47 -10.88
C VAL A 15 6.28 -22.59 -10.67
N GLN A 16 5.64 -22.66 -9.50
CA GLN A 16 4.50 -21.81 -9.17
C GLN A 16 4.85 -20.32 -9.25
N HIS A 17 5.96 -19.89 -8.63
CA HIS A 17 6.39 -18.49 -8.69
C HIS A 17 6.69 -18.03 -10.13
N VAL A 18 7.28 -18.90 -10.97
CA VAL A 18 7.54 -18.58 -12.38
C VAL A 18 6.21 -18.46 -13.15
N LEU A 19 5.25 -19.35 -12.90
CA LEU A 19 3.92 -19.29 -13.53
C LEU A 19 3.16 -18.03 -13.11
N ASP A 20 3.16 -17.68 -11.82
CA ASP A 20 2.51 -16.46 -11.31
C ASP A 20 3.13 -15.20 -11.92
N CYS A 21 4.46 -15.17 -12.05
CA CYS A 21 5.18 -14.08 -12.69
C CYS A 21 4.86 -13.98 -14.20
N LEU A 22 4.87 -15.11 -14.92
CA LEU A 22 4.51 -15.14 -16.34
C LEU A 22 3.06 -14.71 -16.56
N GLY A 23 2.13 -15.18 -15.72
CA GLY A 23 0.72 -14.78 -15.76
C GLY A 23 0.53 -13.30 -15.49
N LEU A 24 1.25 -12.74 -14.50
CA LEU A 24 1.23 -11.32 -14.17
C LEU A 24 1.66 -10.46 -15.37
N LEU A 25 2.79 -10.81 -16.00
CA LEU A 25 3.30 -10.08 -17.16
C LEU A 25 2.37 -10.19 -18.36
N LEU A 26 1.83 -11.38 -18.62
CA LEU A 26 0.90 -11.62 -19.71
C LEU A 26 -0.34 -10.74 -19.57
N ILE A 27 -0.92 -10.67 -18.37
CA ILE A 27 -2.11 -9.85 -18.11
C ILE A 27 -1.78 -8.36 -18.29
N ILE A 28 -0.61 -7.89 -17.81
CA ILE A 28 -0.19 -6.50 -18.00
C ILE A 28 -0.05 -6.16 -19.49
N VAL A 29 0.59 -7.02 -20.28
CA VAL A 29 0.75 -6.82 -21.73
C VAL A 29 -0.61 -6.80 -22.44
N LEU A 30 -1.48 -7.78 -22.15
CA LEU A 30 -2.80 -7.86 -22.76
C LEU A 30 -3.65 -6.63 -22.40
N GLN A 31 -3.67 -6.26 -21.12
CA GLN A 31 -4.43 -5.12 -20.63
C GLN A 31 -3.94 -3.81 -21.25
N GLY A 32 -2.62 -3.57 -21.25
CA GLY A 32 -2.02 -2.38 -21.83
C GLY A 32 -2.30 -2.27 -23.33
N SER A 33 -2.05 -3.36 -24.07
CA SER A 33 -2.25 -3.42 -25.53
C SER A 33 -3.71 -3.17 -25.93
N ILE A 34 -4.67 -3.74 -25.20
CA ILE A 34 -6.09 -3.55 -25.53
C ILE A 34 -6.56 -2.13 -25.19
N LEU A 35 -6.12 -1.56 -24.06
CA LEU A 35 -6.43 -0.16 -23.73
C LEU A 35 -5.83 0.81 -24.75
N ASP A 36 -4.60 0.56 -25.21
CA ASP A 36 -3.95 1.37 -26.23
C ASP A 36 -4.62 1.24 -27.59
N TYR A 37 -5.07 0.03 -27.94
CA TYR A 37 -5.87 -0.19 -29.13
C TYR A 37 -7.14 0.67 -29.14
N TYR A 38 -7.87 0.73 -28.02
CA TYR A 38 -9.04 1.61 -27.89
C TYR A 38 -8.69 3.09 -28.09
N LEU A 39 -7.59 3.56 -27.51
CA LEU A 39 -7.17 4.96 -27.63
C LEU A 39 -6.70 5.32 -29.06
N ILE A 40 -5.99 4.43 -29.73
CA ILE A 40 -5.43 4.68 -31.07
C ILE A 40 -6.50 4.64 -32.15
N LEU A 41 -7.40 3.64 -32.09
CA LEU A 41 -8.44 3.45 -33.09
C LEU A 41 -9.35 4.68 -33.19
N HIS A 42 -9.68 5.29 -32.05
CA HIS A 42 -10.56 6.45 -32.01
C HIS A 42 -9.88 7.76 -32.44
N ASN A 43 -8.58 7.91 -32.19
CA ASN A 43 -7.85 9.17 -32.44
C ASN A 43 -7.08 9.22 -33.76
N GLY A 44 -7.45 8.38 -34.74
CA GLY A 44 -6.93 8.47 -36.11
C GLY A 44 -5.43 8.20 -36.26
N GLY A 45 -4.80 7.49 -35.32
CA GLY A 45 -3.41 7.02 -35.47
C GLY A 45 -2.31 8.08 -35.32
N ASN A 46 -2.57 9.21 -34.65
CA ASN A 46 -1.51 10.19 -34.38
C ASN A 46 -0.34 9.56 -33.58
N ALA A 47 0.90 9.87 -33.98
CA ALA A 47 2.13 9.29 -33.42
C ALA A 47 2.23 9.42 -31.89
N ALA A 48 1.64 10.49 -31.31
CA ALA A 48 1.61 10.71 -29.87
C ALA A 48 0.91 9.59 -29.07
N TRP A 49 -0.08 8.91 -29.65
CA TRP A 49 -0.80 7.83 -28.96
C TRP A 49 0.03 6.56 -28.81
N TYR A 50 1.06 6.38 -29.63
CA TYR A 50 2.01 5.27 -29.47
C TYR A 50 2.94 5.46 -28.26
N PHE A 51 2.99 6.65 -27.66
CA PHE A 51 3.75 6.88 -26.42
C PHE A 51 3.23 6.04 -25.24
N TRP A 52 1.94 5.66 -25.26
CA TRP A 52 1.36 4.82 -24.20
C TRP A 52 1.97 3.40 -24.17
N PHE A 53 2.36 2.85 -25.33
CA PHE A 53 3.12 1.59 -25.39
C PHE A 53 4.48 1.71 -24.71
N LEU A 54 5.15 2.86 -24.82
CA LEU A 54 6.41 3.10 -24.14
C LEU A 54 6.22 3.13 -22.62
N ALA A 55 5.16 3.78 -22.14
CA ALA A 55 4.82 3.80 -20.72
C ALA A 55 4.52 2.38 -20.18
N ASP A 56 3.75 1.57 -20.93
CA ASP A 56 3.46 0.19 -20.58
C ASP A 56 4.72 -0.67 -20.52
N PHE A 57 5.64 -0.48 -21.48
CA PHE A 57 6.92 -1.17 -21.49
C PHE A 57 7.77 -0.83 -20.25
N LEU A 58 7.78 0.44 -19.82
CA LEU A 58 8.46 0.85 -18.58
C LEU A 58 7.84 0.20 -17.34
N ILE A 59 6.50 0.11 -17.27
CA ILE A 59 5.81 -0.60 -16.19
C ILE A 59 6.16 -2.09 -16.20
N LEU A 60 6.18 -2.72 -17.38
CA LEU A 60 6.57 -4.12 -17.53
C LEU A 60 7.98 -4.37 -16.99
N ILE A 61 8.95 -3.53 -17.34
CA ILE A 61 10.33 -3.60 -16.81
C ILE A 61 10.33 -3.44 -15.29
N ALA A 62 9.55 -2.50 -14.75
CA ALA A 62 9.48 -2.26 -13.31
C ALA A 62 8.91 -3.49 -12.56
N PHE A 63 7.86 -4.14 -13.09
CA PHE A 63 7.31 -5.38 -12.52
C PHE A 63 8.31 -6.54 -12.61
N MET A 64 9.00 -6.69 -13.74
CA MET A 64 10.07 -7.67 -13.90
C MET A 64 11.19 -7.47 -12.88
N ALA A 65 11.67 -6.23 -12.73
CA ALA A 65 12.71 -5.90 -11.77
C ALA A 65 12.25 -6.20 -10.33
N ALA A 66 11.03 -5.83 -9.97
CA ALA A 66 10.46 -6.12 -8.64
C ALA A 66 10.40 -7.63 -8.37
N ALA A 67 9.89 -8.43 -9.32
CA ALA A 67 9.81 -9.87 -9.19
C ALA A 67 11.20 -10.53 -9.04
N VAL A 68 12.18 -10.11 -9.85
CA VAL A 68 13.56 -10.63 -9.79
C VAL A 68 14.23 -10.27 -8.47
N ILE A 69 14.07 -9.02 -8.00
CA ILE A 69 14.65 -8.55 -6.73
C ILE A 69 14.03 -9.29 -5.56
N SER A 70 12.70 -9.46 -5.56
CA SER A 70 11.95 -10.25 -4.59
C SER A 70 12.50 -11.68 -4.51
N TYR A 71 12.60 -12.34 -5.65
CA TYR A 71 13.12 -13.71 -5.76
C TYR A 71 14.57 -13.84 -5.24
N ARG A 72 15.46 -12.92 -5.64
CA ARG A 72 16.87 -12.90 -5.15
C ARG A 72 16.94 -12.70 -3.65
N HIS A 73 16.12 -11.81 -3.11
CA HIS A 73 16.04 -11.55 -1.66
C HIS A 73 15.62 -12.82 -0.90
N TYR A 74 14.62 -13.55 -1.41
CA TYR A 74 14.18 -14.80 -0.79
C TYR A 74 15.21 -15.93 -0.91
N GLN A 75 15.88 -16.07 -2.06
CA GLN A 75 16.96 -17.03 -2.20
C GLN A 75 18.08 -16.78 -1.18
N LYS A 76 18.49 -15.52 -1.01
CA LYS A 76 19.55 -15.15 -0.06
C LYS A 76 19.15 -15.51 1.36
N LYS A 77 17.94 -15.15 1.78
CA LYS A 77 17.39 -15.47 3.11
C LYS A 77 17.24 -16.98 3.35
N GLY A 78 16.87 -17.74 2.31
CA GLY A 78 16.80 -19.20 2.37
C GLY A 78 18.16 -19.87 2.51
N ARG A 79 19.22 -19.29 1.92
CA ARG A 79 20.61 -19.76 2.09
C ARG A 79 21.12 -19.46 3.49
N GLU A 80 20.87 -18.26 4.02
CA GLU A 80 21.25 -17.87 5.39
C GLU A 80 20.59 -18.78 6.45
N ARG A 81 19.29 -19.10 6.29
CA ARG A 81 18.59 -20.06 7.18
C ARG A 81 19.17 -21.49 7.15
N LYS A 82 19.74 -21.93 6.02
CA LYS A 82 20.33 -23.28 5.89
C LYS A 82 21.76 -23.38 6.43
N VAL A 83 22.49 -22.25 6.48
CA VAL A 83 23.90 -22.20 6.93
C VAL A 83 24.01 -22.04 8.45
N GLU A 84 22.92 -21.72 9.15
CA GLU A 84 22.91 -21.52 10.61
C GLU A 84 22.28 -22.69 11.40
N PRO A 85 22.95 -23.86 11.52
CA PRO A 85 22.76 -24.76 12.64
C PRO A 85 23.93 -24.60 13.62
N ARG A 86 23.63 -24.00 14.78
CA ARG A 86 24.45 -23.79 15.99
C ARG A 86 25.17 -22.44 16.10
N SER A 87 24.97 -21.87 17.29
CA SER A 87 25.67 -20.75 17.94
C SER A 87 25.47 -19.34 17.38
N GLN A 88 24.43 -18.64 17.86
CA GLN A 88 24.62 -17.32 18.48
C GLN A 88 23.36 -16.83 19.20
N ASP A 89 23.20 -17.29 20.44
CA ASP A 89 22.54 -16.48 21.46
C ASP A 89 23.50 -15.37 21.92
N CYS A 90 22.92 -14.23 22.26
CA CYS A 90 23.52 -13.04 22.88
C CYS A 90 24.37 -12.13 21.97
N ALA A 91 23.84 -10.92 21.74
CA ALA A 91 24.55 -9.63 21.64
C ALA A 91 24.25 -8.80 20.37
N LYS A 92 22.99 -8.43 20.11
CA LYS A 92 22.66 -7.28 19.22
C LYS A 92 21.40 -6.51 19.66
N GLU A 93 21.35 -6.03 20.91
CA GLU A 93 20.20 -5.24 21.39
C GLU A 93 20.38 -3.71 21.32
N ASN A 94 21.60 -3.15 21.25
CA ASN A 94 21.78 -1.74 21.64
C ASN A 94 22.11 -0.70 20.55
N THR A 95 21.98 -1.00 19.24
CA THR A 95 22.35 0.00 18.19
C THR A 95 21.25 0.26 17.14
N SER A 96 20.00 -0.15 17.38
CA SER A 96 18.94 -0.12 16.36
C SER A 96 17.87 0.98 16.53
N LYS A 97 17.91 1.80 17.60
CA LYS A 97 16.80 2.70 17.94
C LYS A 97 16.69 3.99 17.12
N ILE A 98 17.75 4.48 16.46
CA ILE A 98 17.73 5.79 15.78
C ILE A 98 17.55 5.67 14.24
N LYS A 99 17.68 4.47 13.68
CA LYS A 99 17.59 4.23 12.22
C LYS A 99 16.23 3.68 11.75
N SER A 100 15.19 3.73 12.60
CA SER A 100 13.93 2.97 12.43
C SER A 100 12.77 3.72 11.76
N ILE A 101 12.89 5.02 11.48
CA ILE A 101 11.78 5.81 10.90
C ILE A 101 11.75 5.73 9.36
N PHE A 102 12.89 5.43 8.72
CA PHE A 102 13.03 5.36 7.26
C PHE A 102 13.62 4.03 6.77
N LYS A 103 13.27 2.91 7.39
CA LYS A 103 13.54 1.62 6.75
C LYS A 103 12.47 1.41 5.68
N PRO A 104 12.80 1.44 4.37
CA PRO A 104 11.89 0.88 3.39
C PRO A 104 11.53 -0.54 3.85
N GLY A 105 10.24 -0.89 3.82
CA GLY A 105 9.78 -2.23 4.21
C GLY A 105 10.57 -3.32 3.48
N SER A 106 10.50 -4.57 3.95
CA SER A 106 11.36 -5.66 3.44
C SER A 106 11.32 -5.86 1.92
N LEU A 107 10.31 -5.31 1.22
CA LEU A 107 10.23 -5.18 -0.24
C LEU A 107 9.57 -3.83 -0.60
N PRO A 108 10.33 -2.73 -0.77
CA PRO A 108 9.74 -1.42 -1.07
C PRO A 108 9.15 -1.34 -2.47
N LEU A 109 9.54 -2.26 -3.36
CA LEU A 109 9.20 -2.18 -4.77
C LEU A 109 7.72 -2.52 -5.04
N VAL A 110 7.07 -3.34 -4.21
CA VAL A 110 5.70 -3.84 -4.47
C VAL A 110 4.67 -2.71 -4.50
N TYR A 111 4.68 -1.83 -3.50
CA TYR A 111 3.74 -0.70 -3.48
C TYR A 111 4.12 0.35 -4.53
N THR A 112 5.41 0.50 -4.85
CA THR A 112 5.89 1.43 -5.88
C THR A 112 5.43 1.01 -7.27
N VAL A 113 5.62 -0.26 -7.65
CA VAL A 113 5.18 -0.75 -8.97
C VAL A 113 3.67 -0.72 -9.11
N TRP A 114 2.92 -1.08 -8.07
CA TRP A 114 1.47 -0.94 -8.07
C TRP A 114 1.02 0.51 -8.23
N PHE A 115 1.67 1.46 -7.53
CA PHE A 115 1.33 2.88 -7.65
C PHE A 115 1.50 3.38 -9.09
N PHE A 116 2.63 3.13 -9.72
CA PHE A 116 2.87 3.56 -11.10
C PHE A 116 1.93 2.86 -12.09
N TYR A 117 1.69 1.56 -11.92
CA TYR A 117 0.75 0.82 -12.74
C TYR A 117 -0.68 1.34 -12.59
N SER A 118 -1.17 1.51 -11.36
CA SER A 118 -2.52 2.01 -11.10
C SER A 118 -2.68 3.46 -11.58
N ALA A 119 -1.67 4.32 -11.40
CA ALA A 119 -1.67 5.66 -11.96
C ALA A 119 -1.78 5.64 -13.49
N LEU A 120 -0.99 4.81 -14.17
CA LEU A 120 -1.06 4.67 -15.63
C LEU A 120 -2.42 4.14 -16.10
N LEU A 121 -2.94 3.10 -15.44
CA LEU A 121 -4.27 2.55 -15.70
C LEU A 121 -5.35 3.62 -15.54
N THR A 122 -5.33 4.37 -14.44
CA THR A 122 -6.32 5.44 -14.20
C THR A 122 -6.22 6.56 -15.23
N ALA A 123 -5.01 6.94 -15.66
CA ALA A 123 -4.84 7.92 -16.74
C ALA A 123 -5.50 7.44 -18.04
N LYS A 124 -5.27 6.17 -18.44
CA LYS A 124 -5.91 5.59 -19.63
C LYS A 124 -7.43 5.52 -19.48
N VAL A 125 -7.93 5.10 -18.32
CA VAL A 125 -9.38 5.09 -18.02
C VAL A 125 -9.97 6.48 -18.14
N VAL A 126 -9.35 7.50 -17.54
CA VAL A 126 -9.82 8.89 -17.65
C VAL A 126 -9.85 9.35 -19.09
N LEU A 127 -8.81 9.06 -19.88
CA LEU A 127 -8.77 9.41 -21.31
C LEU A 127 -9.87 8.71 -22.10
N LEU A 128 -10.14 7.43 -21.84
CA LEU A 128 -11.20 6.68 -22.53
C LEU A 128 -12.59 7.29 -22.31
N PHE A 129 -12.88 7.79 -21.11
CA PHE A 129 -14.16 8.46 -20.83
C PHE A 129 -14.17 9.91 -21.31
N LYS A 130 -13.07 10.65 -21.17
CA LYS A 130 -13.00 12.08 -21.55
C LYS A 130 -12.92 12.35 -23.04
N LEU A 131 -12.49 11.38 -23.82
CA LEU A 131 -12.45 11.44 -25.28
C LEU A 131 -13.66 10.75 -25.91
N ASP A 132 -14.69 10.42 -25.11
CA ASP A 132 -15.91 9.72 -25.55
C ASP A 132 -15.67 8.38 -26.27
N VAL A 133 -14.46 7.81 -26.14
CA VAL A 133 -14.12 6.49 -26.68
C VAL A 133 -15.01 5.43 -26.05
N ALA A 134 -15.12 5.45 -24.72
CA ALA A 134 -15.94 4.51 -23.98
C ALA A 134 -17.44 4.60 -24.34
N GLN A 135 -17.92 5.79 -24.69
CA GLN A 135 -19.32 6.06 -25.04
C GLN A 135 -19.66 5.66 -26.48
N SER A 136 -18.69 5.72 -27.39
CA SER A 136 -18.85 5.39 -28.82
C SER A 136 -18.75 3.88 -29.13
N LEU A 137 -18.48 3.04 -28.13
CA LEU A 137 -18.37 1.59 -28.31
C LEU A 137 -19.73 0.93 -28.56
N ASP A 138 -19.81 0.16 -29.65
CA ASP A 138 -20.97 -0.66 -29.97
C ASP A 138 -21.10 -1.82 -28.97
N ALA A 139 -22.29 -1.93 -28.36
CA ALA A 139 -22.63 -2.95 -27.39
C ALA A 139 -22.66 -4.37 -27.98
N ASN A 140 -22.88 -4.50 -29.29
CA ASN A 140 -22.97 -5.79 -29.97
C ASN A 140 -21.62 -6.29 -30.51
N SER A 141 -20.57 -5.47 -30.42
CA SER A 141 -19.24 -5.82 -30.90
C SER A 141 -18.44 -6.58 -29.85
N ALA A 142 -17.56 -7.50 -30.29
CA ALA A 142 -16.64 -8.21 -29.40
C ALA A 142 -15.71 -7.24 -28.63
N PHE A 143 -15.40 -6.09 -29.23
CA PHE A 143 -14.64 -5.00 -28.62
C PHE A 143 -15.54 -3.94 -27.95
N GLY A 144 -16.75 -4.33 -27.53
CA GLY A 144 -17.69 -3.41 -26.89
C GLY A 144 -17.33 -3.04 -25.43
N PRO A 145 -18.25 -2.34 -24.73
CA PRO A 145 -18.07 -1.92 -23.34
C PRO A 145 -17.80 -3.08 -22.37
N GLN A 146 -18.30 -4.28 -22.68
CA GLN A 146 -18.11 -5.45 -21.81
C GLN A 146 -16.65 -5.90 -21.80
N LEU A 147 -15.98 -5.94 -22.95
CA LEU A 147 -14.55 -6.27 -23.00
C LEU A 147 -13.75 -5.21 -22.26
N LEU A 148 -14.06 -3.92 -22.47
CA LEU A 148 -13.39 -2.84 -21.76
C LEU A 148 -13.53 -2.99 -20.23
N LYS A 149 -14.72 -3.34 -19.71
CA LYS A 149 -14.93 -3.64 -18.30
C LYS A 149 -14.07 -4.80 -17.81
N VAL A 150 -14.00 -5.89 -18.57
CA VAL A 150 -13.18 -7.07 -18.23
C VAL A 150 -11.69 -6.69 -18.18
N ILE A 151 -11.22 -5.88 -19.13
CA ILE A 151 -9.84 -5.42 -19.20
C ILE A 151 -9.49 -4.45 -18.06
N ILE A 152 -10.41 -3.58 -17.65
CA ILE A 152 -10.18 -2.75 -16.45
C ILE A 152 -10.23 -3.63 -15.19
N ALA A 153 -11.15 -4.60 -15.12
CA ALA A 153 -11.26 -5.54 -14.00
C ALA A 153 -10.08 -6.50 -13.85
N SER A 154 -9.32 -6.77 -14.91
CA SER A 154 -8.11 -7.59 -14.82
C SER A 154 -7.05 -6.97 -13.90
N ALA A 155 -7.16 -5.69 -13.54
CA ALA A 155 -6.37 -5.07 -12.48
C ALA A 155 -6.48 -5.79 -11.14
N ALA A 156 -7.62 -6.42 -10.83
CA ALA A 156 -7.79 -7.25 -9.64
C ALA A 156 -6.88 -8.49 -9.69
N VAL A 157 -6.74 -9.10 -10.87
CA VAL A 157 -5.85 -10.25 -11.09
C VAL A 157 -4.39 -9.82 -11.03
N VAL A 158 -4.05 -8.65 -11.61
CA VAL A 158 -2.72 -8.05 -11.47
C VAL A 158 -2.37 -7.84 -9.99
N PHE A 159 -3.31 -7.32 -9.18
CA PHE A 159 -3.09 -7.14 -7.75
C PHE A 159 -2.84 -8.46 -7.03
N LEU A 160 -3.69 -9.46 -7.27
CA LEU A 160 -3.59 -10.79 -6.68
C LEU A 160 -2.23 -11.42 -7.01
N LEU A 161 -1.87 -11.49 -8.29
CA LEU A 161 -0.61 -12.10 -8.73
C LEU A 161 0.61 -11.31 -8.27
N LEU A 162 0.52 -9.98 -8.20
CA LEU A 162 1.59 -9.15 -7.65
C LEU A 162 1.85 -9.50 -6.17
N VAL A 163 0.79 -9.63 -5.36
CA VAL A 163 0.93 -9.98 -3.94
C VAL A 163 1.45 -11.40 -3.79
N GLU A 164 0.91 -12.38 -4.54
CA GLU A 164 1.36 -13.78 -4.46
C GLU A 164 2.82 -13.95 -4.90
N THR A 165 3.26 -13.28 -5.97
CA THR A 165 4.67 -13.31 -6.44
C THR A 165 5.63 -12.74 -5.39
N HIS A 166 5.16 -11.85 -4.52
CA HIS A 166 5.95 -11.23 -3.46
C HIS A 166 5.64 -11.81 -2.07
N ASN A 167 4.78 -12.80 -1.99
CA ASN A 167 4.45 -13.46 -0.74
C ASN A 167 5.37 -14.66 -0.53
N ASN A 168 5.90 -14.79 0.68
CA ASN A 168 6.64 -15.97 1.12
C ASN A 168 6.17 -16.41 2.51
N ALA A 169 4.86 -16.26 2.77
CA ALA A 169 4.25 -16.77 3.98
C ALA A 169 4.35 -18.30 4.03
N GLU A 170 4.66 -18.83 5.21
CA GLU A 170 4.58 -20.27 5.43
C GLU A 170 3.11 -20.71 5.32
N PRO A 171 2.83 -21.84 4.64
CA PRO A 171 1.48 -22.36 4.49
C PRO A 171 0.81 -22.55 5.86
N HIS A 172 -0.45 -22.14 6.00
CA HIS A 172 -1.28 -22.30 7.21
C HIS A 172 -0.86 -21.44 8.41
N SER A 173 -0.12 -20.35 8.18
CA SER A 173 0.15 -19.35 9.23
C SER A 173 -0.98 -18.30 9.30
N ASP A 174 -1.22 -17.75 10.50
CA ASP A 174 -2.14 -16.59 10.70
C ASP A 174 -1.80 -15.41 9.78
N HIS A 175 -0.52 -15.31 9.45
CA HIS A 175 0.00 -14.36 8.49
C HIS A 175 -0.57 -14.58 7.07
N GLN A 176 -0.61 -15.82 6.59
CA GLN A 176 -1.16 -16.14 5.28
C GLN A 176 -2.66 -15.83 5.21
N ALA A 177 -3.41 -16.12 6.28
CA ALA A 177 -4.83 -15.76 6.36
C ALA A 177 -5.06 -14.25 6.25
N TYR A 178 -4.21 -13.44 6.88
CA TYR A 178 -4.26 -11.98 6.74
C TYR A 178 -3.98 -11.50 5.30
N ILE A 179 -3.00 -12.08 4.62
CA ILE A 179 -2.70 -11.74 3.21
C ILE A 179 -3.90 -12.08 2.33
N TYR A 180 -4.47 -13.27 2.44
CA TYR A 180 -5.62 -13.66 1.64
C TYR A 180 -6.85 -12.79 1.91
N PHE A 181 -7.08 -12.43 3.17
CA PHE A 181 -8.15 -11.49 3.52
C PHE A 181 -7.93 -10.13 2.83
N LEU A 182 -6.69 -9.64 2.81
CA LEU A 182 -6.31 -8.38 2.17
C LEU A 182 -6.47 -8.45 0.65
N ILE A 183 -5.96 -9.52 0.01
CA ILE A 183 -6.13 -9.77 -1.43
C ILE A 183 -7.61 -9.78 -1.78
N THR A 184 -8.40 -10.60 -1.09
CA THR A 184 -9.83 -10.76 -1.34
C THR A 184 -10.57 -9.43 -1.17
N SER A 185 -10.31 -8.70 -0.08
CA SER A 185 -10.91 -7.38 0.16
C SER A 185 -10.60 -6.40 -0.97
N THR A 186 -9.34 -6.30 -1.39
CA THR A 186 -8.93 -5.38 -2.46
C THR A 186 -9.48 -5.78 -3.83
N VAL A 187 -9.49 -7.08 -4.16
CA VAL A 187 -10.08 -7.60 -5.41
C VAL A 187 -11.57 -7.22 -5.49
N PHE A 188 -12.32 -7.39 -4.40
CA PHE A 188 -13.73 -6.98 -4.36
C PHE A 188 -13.90 -5.47 -4.51
N GLU A 189 -13.01 -4.65 -3.92
CA GLU A 189 -13.03 -3.19 -4.10
C GLU A 189 -12.77 -2.79 -5.55
N ILE A 190 -11.82 -3.45 -6.24
CA ILE A 190 -11.55 -3.20 -7.66
C ILE A 190 -12.76 -3.57 -8.53
N PHE A 191 -13.39 -4.73 -8.31
CA PHE A 191 -14.59 -5.11 -9.05
C PHE A 191 -15.77 -4.16 -8.80
N ASP A 192 -15.90 -3.67 -7.57
CA ASP A 192 -16.89 -2.67 -7.21
C ASP A 192 -16.67 -1.36 -7.98
N SER A 193 -15.42 -0.90 -8.12
CA SER A 193 -15.09 0.27 -8.94
C SER A 193 -15.34 0.08 -10.43
N VAL A 194 -15.03 -1.09 -10.98
CA VAL A 194 -15.33 -1.38 -12.40
C VAL A 194 -16.84 -1.37 -12.63
N THR A 195 -17.61 -1.94 -11.71
CA THR A 195 -19.07 -1.93 -11.79
C THR A 195 -19.60 -0.50 -11.67
N PHE A 196 -19.01 0.30 -10.79
CA PHE A 196 -19.36 1.71 -10.61
C PHE A 196 -19.05 2.55 -11.85
N LEU A 197 -17.88 2.36 -12.44
CA LEU A 197 -17.51 2.93 -13.74
C LEU A 197 -18.44 2.45 -14.86
N GLY A 198 -19.00 1.25 -14.68
CA GLY A 198 -19.99 0.67 -15.57
C GLY A 198 -21.27 1.48 -15.77
N ILE A 199 -21.56 2.40 -14.85
CA ILE A 199 -22.72 3.31 -14.91
C ILE A 199 -22.51 4.39 -15.98
N LEU A 200 -21.25 4.70 -16.31
CA LEU A 200 -20.88 5.72 -17.28
C LEU A 200 -21.07 5.28 -18.74
N PHE A 201 -21.51 4.04 -19.00
CA PHE A 201 -21.76 3.54 -20.36
C PHE A 201 -23.22 3.72 -20.73
N PRO A 202 -23.58 4.76 -21.52
CA PRO A 202 -24.98 5.08 -21.82
C PRO A 202 -25.63 3.96 -22.64
N SER A 203 -24.83 3.27 -23.47
CA SER A 203 -25.26 2.15 -24.30
C SER A 203 -25.77 0.95 -23.51
N GLN A 204 -25.40 0.83 -22.22
CA GLN A 204 -25.84 -0.25 -21.35
C GLN A 204 -26.91 0.18 -20.34
N THR A 205 -26.79 1.38 -19.79
CA THR A 205 -27.69 1.87 -18.73
C THR A 205 -28.89 2.65 -19.26
N LYS A 206 -28.84 3.15 -20.50
CA LYS A 206 -29.83 4.08 -21.09
C LYS A 206 -30.03 5.36 -20.25
N ILE A 207 -29.09 5.69 -19.37
CA ILE A 207 -29.14 6.85 -18.50
C ILE A 207 -28.16 7.90 -19.02
N ILE A 208 -28.63 9.14 -19.14
CA ILE A 208 -27.78 10.30 -19.42
C ILE A 208 -27.40 10.90 -18.07
N LEU A 209 -26.14 10.71 -17.68
CA LEU A 209 -25.60 11.24 -16.44
C LEU A 209 -25.29 12.74 -16.58
N THR A 210 -25.45 13.49 -15.49
CA THR A 210 -24.99 14.89 -15.45
C THR A 210 -23.47 14.93 -15.40
N TYR A 211 -22.86 15.91 -16.07
CA TYR A 211 -21.41 16.12 -16.08
C TYR A 211 -20.73 16.07 -14.68
N PRO A 212 -21.25 16.71 -13.61
CA PRO A 212 -20.66 16.60 -12.28
C PRO A 212 -20.73 15.18 -11.71
N LEU A 213 -21.79 14.43 -11.99
CA LEU A 213 -21.97 13.06 -11.51
C LEU A 213 -21.01 12.10 -12.23
N GLU A 214 -20.86 12.24 -13.55
CA GLU A 214 -19.90 11.49 -14.34
C GLU A 214 -18.47 11.68 -13.81
N ASN A 215 -18.06 12.93 -13.60
CA ASN A 215 -16.74 13.26 -13.04
C ASN A 215 -16.56 12.68 -11.64
N SER A 216 -17.60 12.74 -10.80
CA SER A 216 -17.54 12.20 -9.45
C SER A 216 -17.31 10.68 -9.46
N VAL A 217 -18.07 9.96 -10.28
CA VAL A 217 -17.91 8.51 -10.46
C VAL A 217 -16.50 8.18 -10.97
N LEU A 218 -16.02 8.89 -11.98
CA LEU A 218 -14.70 8.68 -12.56
C LEU A 218 -13.57 8.93 -11.55
N ILE A 219 -13.60 10.05 -10.82
CA ILE A 219 -12.60 10.41 -9.81
C ILE A 219 -12.59 9.37 -8.69
N LEU A 220 -13.77 9.01 -8.17
CA LEU A 220 -13.92 8.04 -7.09
C LEU A 220 -13.46 6.63 -7.49
N SER A 221 -13.69 6.21 -8.74
CA SER A 221 -13.12 4.98 -9.29
C SER A 221 -11.60 5.05 -9.39
N CYS A 222 -11.03 6.16 -9.87
CA CYS A 222 -9.58 6.33 -9.96
C CYS A 222 -8.90 6.29 -8.59
N VAL A 223 -9.46 6.98 -7.59
CA VAL A 223 -8.97 6.92 -6.21
C VAL A 223 -8.94 5.48 -5.71
N ASN A 224 -9.99 4.69 -5.98
CA ASN A 224 -10.05 3.32 -5.50
C ASN A 224 -9.08 2.36 -6.22
N PHE A 225 -8.65 2.63 -7.46
CA PHE A 225 -7.56 1.88 -8.10
C PHE A 225 -6.19 2.19 -7.48
N ILE A 226 -5.98 3.41 -7.00
CA ILE A 226 -4.72 3.84 -6.38
C ILE A 226 -4.64 3.41 -4.91
N LEU A 227 -5.77 3.35 -4.22
CA LEU A 227 -5.85 3.08 -2.77
C LEU A 227 -5.14 1.80 -2.30
N PRO A 228 -5.12 0.69 -3.05
CA PRO A 228 -4.37 -0.50 -2.69
C PRO A 228 -2.86 -0.27 -2.53
N THR A 229 -2.31 0.82 -3.06
CA THR A 229 -0.93 1.27 -2.76
C THR A 229 -0.71 1.40 -1.26
N MET A 230 -1.67 1.99 -0.53
CA MET A 230 -1.58 2.14 0.93
C MET A 230 -1.66 0.79 1.63
N THR A 231 -2.48 -0.12 1.11
CA THR A 231 -2.61 -1.50 1.61
C THR A 231 -1.28 -2.26 1.47
N LEU A 232 -0.63 -2.15 0.30
CA LEU A 232 0.67 -2.76 0.02
C LEU A 232 1.79 -2.11 0.82
N TYR A 233 1.75 -0.79 1.00
CA TYR A 233 2.70 -0.08 1.85
C TYR A 233 2.62 -0.57 3.30
N LYS A 234 1.41 -0.69 3.85
CA LYS A 234 1.16 -1.26 5.17
C LYS A 234 1.65 -2.71 5.27
N LEU A 235 1.42 -3.52 4.23
CA LEU A 235 1.88 -4.91 4.19
C LEU A 235 3.42 -5.00 4.18
N SER A 236 4.09 -4.14 3.39
CA SER A 236 5.55 -4.08 3.29
C SER A 236 6.20 -3.63 4.62
N LEU A 237 5.62 -2.63 5.31
CA LEU A 237 6.08 -2.19 6.63
C LEU A 237 5.88 -3.23 7.73
N SER A 238 4.80 -4.02 7.64
CA SER A 238 4.50 -5.10 8.58
C SER A 238 5.41 -6.34 8.38
N GLU A 239 6.39 -6.26 7.46
CA GLU A 239 7.19 -7.39 6.95
C GLU A 239 6.33 -8.57 6.47
N PHE A 240 5.17 -8.26 5.87
CA PHE A 240 4.12 -9.23 5.64
C PHE A 240 3.77 -9.91 7.00
N GLY A 241 3.04 -9.19 7.86
CA GLY A 241 2.43 -9.71 9.09
C GLY A 241 3.35 -10.10 10.27
N LYS A 242 4.68 -9.95 10.19
CA LYS A 242 5.61 -10.36 11.26
C LYS A 242 5.77 -9.37 12.41
N GLN A 243 5.52 -8.08 12.17
CA GLN A 243 5.71 -7.03 13.18
C GLN A 243 4.41 -6.33 13.57
N PRO A 244 4.25 -5.92 14.85
CA PRO A 244 3.10 -5.16 15.31
C PRO A 244 3.05 -3.79 14.62
N ARG A 245 1.86 -3.44 14.12
CA ARG A 245 1.65 -2.27 13.26
C ARG A 245 1.49 -1.01 14.09
N SER A 246 1.87 0.13 13.52
CA SER A 246 1.53 1.42 14.11
C SER A 246 0.00 1.63 14.03
N LEU A 247 -0.60 1.83 15.20
CA LEU A 247 -2.04 2.00 15.35
C LEU A 247 -2.57 3.19 14.52
N GLY A 248 -1.74 4.23 14.36
CA GLY A 248 -2.05 5.40 13.53
C GLY A 248 -2.19 5.09 12.03
N LEU A 249 -1.30 4.27 11.44
CA LEU A 249 -1.39 3.89 10.02
C LEU A 249 -2.64 3.02 9.76
N GLN A 250 -2.96 2.14 10.70
CA GLN A 250 -4.18 1.32 10.61
C GLN A 250 -5.44 2.18 10.66
N LEU A 251 -5.47 3.18 11.55
CA LEU A 251 -6.59 4.09 11.67
C LEU A 251 -6.73 4.98 10.41
N LEU A 252 -5.62 5.54 9.92
CA LEU A 252 -5.60 6.35 8.70
C LEU A 252 -6.13 5.56 7.50
N TYR A 253 -5.69 4.32 7.32
CA TYR A 253 -6.18 3.42 6.28
C TYR A 253 -7.70 3.22 6.34
N LYS A 254 -8.21 2.89 7.53
CA LYS A 254 -9.66 2.69 7.74
C LYS A 254 -10.46 3.97 7.45
N CYS A 255 -9.96 5.12 7.89
CA CYS A 255 -10.61 6.41 7.63
C CYS A 255 -10.61 6.77 6.13
N LEU A 256 -9.50 6.54 5.42
CA LEU A 256 -9.41 6.78 3.97
C LEU A 256 -10.38 5.88 3.19
N HIS A 257 -10.42 4.57 3.46
CA HIS A 257 -11.38 3.66 2.81
C HIS A 257 -12.83 4.04 3.12
N LEU A 258 -13.12 4.41 4.38
CA LEU A 258 -14.47 4.81 4.76
C LEU A 258 -14.90 6.10 4.05
N GLY A 259 -14.06 7.14 4.09
CA GLY A 259 -14.38 8.48 3.61
C GLY A 259 -14.28 8.66 2.10
N LEU A 260 -13.36 7.96 1.42
CA LEU A 260 -13.13 8.13 -0.03
C LEU A 260 -13.81 7.08 -0.89
N VAL A 261 -14.20 5.94 -0.32
CA VAL A 261 -14.76 4.83 -1.10
C VAL A 261 -16.15 4.48 -0.60
N ASN A 262 -16.27 3.96 0.63
CA ASN A 262 -17.53 3.37 1.08
C ASN A 262 -18.66 4.40 1.23
N ILE A 263 -18.41 5.55 1.85
CA ILE A 263 -19.42 6.60 2.01
C ILE A 263 -19.78 7.25 0.65
N PRO A 264 -18.83 7.72 -0.18
CA PRO A 264 -19.17 8.33 -1.46
C PRO A 264 -19.91 7.37 -2.41
N TYR A 265 -19.46 6.12 -2.50
CA TYR A 265 -20.12 5.12 -3.35
C TYR A 265 -21.53 4.82 -2.84
N PHE A 266 -21.73 4.77 -1.52
CA PHE A 266 -23.07 4.63 -0.95
C PHE A 266 -23.98 5.80 -1.34
N VAL A 267 -23.55 7.05 -1.12
CA VAL A 267 -24.34 8.25 -1.41
C VAL A 267 -24.73 8.30 -2.89
N ILE A 268 -23.79 8.08 -3.79
CA ILE A 268 -24.07 8.10 -5.23
C ILE A 268 -25.03 6.97 -5.63
N ARG A 269 -24.88 5.77 -5.08
CA ARG A 269 -25.79 4.65 -5.37
C ARG A 269 -27.20 4.89 -4.85
N VAL A 270 -27.37 5.49 -3.67
CA VAL A 270 -28.68 5.92 -3.16
C VAL A 270 -29.29 6.98 -4.07
N TYR A 271 -28.48 7.96 -4.51
CA TYR A 271 -28.92 8.99 -5.45
C TYR A 271 -29.40 8.39 -6.77
N LEU A 272 -28.63 7.46 -7.34
CA LEU A 272 -28.99 6.78 -8.59
C LEU A 272 -30.24 5.90 -8.45
N TRP A 273 -30.36 5.17 -7.34
CA TRP A 273 -31.54 4.36 -7.07
C TRP A 273 -32.80 5.22 -6.93
N SER A 274 -32.71 6.33 -6.18
CA SER A 274 -33.84 7.22 -5.91
C SER A 274 -34.38 7.92 -7.17
N LEU A 275 -33.49 8.29 -8.10
CA LEU A 275 -33.87 9.11 -9.27
C LEU A 275 -34.01 8.33 -10.58
N TYR A 276 -33.26 7.24 -10.74
CA TYR A 276 -33.18 6.52 -12.02
C TYR A 276 -33.68 5.06 -11.93
N ASP A 277 -34.22 4.65 -10.77
CA ASP A 277 -34.72 3.28 -10.50
C ASP A 277 -33.74 2.17 -10.90
N HIS A 278 -32.43 2.47 -10.78
CA HIS A 278 -31.40 1.52 -11.16
C HIS A 278 -31.25 0.45 -10.08
N ASP A 279 -31.25 -0.83 -10.48
CA ASP A 279 -30.97 -1.94 -9.59
C ASP A 279 -29.51 -1.90 -9.12
N VAL A 280 -29.26 -1.43 -7.89
CA VAL A 280 -27.90 -1.35 -7.30
C VAL A 280 -27.79 -2.08 -5.95
N THR A 281 -28.73 -2.96 -5.65
CA THR A 281 -28.98 -3.51 -4.30
C THR A 281 -27.79 -4.24 -3.67
N LEU A 282 -27.06 -5.10 -4.39
CA LEU A 282 -25.96 -5.89 -3.82
C LEU A 282 -24.74 -5.02 -3.44
N PHE A 283 -24.34 -4.10 -4.32
CA PHE A 283 -23.21 -3.22 -4.07
C PHE A 283 -23.55 -2.09 -3.09
N LEU A 284 -24.82 -1.68 -3.03
CA LEU A 284 -25.32 -0.79 -1.98
C LEU A 284 -25.19 -1.45 -0.60
N LEU A 285 -25.65 -2.70 -0.46
CA LEU A 285 -25.57 -3.44 0.79
C LEU A 285 -24.12 -3.69 1.24
N LYS A 286 -23.22 -4.00 0.29
CA LYS A 286 -21.77 -4.11 0.56
C LYS A 286 -21.21 -2.83 1.19
N ASN A 287 -21.57 -1.66 0.67
CA ASN A 287 -21.10 -0.39 1.25
C ASN A 287 -21.69 -0.11 2.63
N ILE A 288 -22.98 -0.42 2.85
CA ILE A 288 -23.61 -0.31 4.19
C ILE A 288 -22.87 -1.19 5.20
N LEU A 289 -22.65 -2.47 4.86
CA LEU A 289 -21.93 -3.41 5.71
C LEU A 289 -20.49 -2.92 6.00
N ALA A 290 -19.79 -2.44 4.97
CA ALA A 290 -18.44 -1.90 5.12
C ALA A 290 -18.41 -0.68 6.08
N VAL A 291 -19.39 0.23 5.98
CA VAL A 291 -19.52 1.37 6.89
C VAL A 291 -19.76 0.91 8.32
N VAL A 292 -20.72 0.00 8.55
CA VAL A 292 -21.07 -0.50 9.89
C VAL A 292 -19.89 -1.24 10.54
N ILE A 293 -19.23 -2.14 9.81
CA ILE A 293 -18.07 -2.90 10.30
C ILE A 293 -16.91 -1.95 10.60
N THR A 294 -16.63 -1.01 9.69
CA THR A 294 -15.54 -0.05 9.90
C THR A 294 -15.83 0.83 11.11
N ALA A 295 -17.04 1.36 11.25
CA ALA A 295 -17.44 2.15 12.41
C ALA A 295 -17.25 1.38 13.73
N ARG A 296 -17.70 0.11 13.80
CA ARG A 296 -17.53 -0.73 15.01
C ARG A 296 -16.07 -0.97 15.36
N THR A 297 -15.18 -1.12 14.37
CA THR A 297 -13.75 -1.38 14.62
C THR A 297 -12.92 -0.11 14.82
N VAL A 298 -13.35 1.03 14.29
CA VAL A 298 -12.62 2.31 14.39
C VAL A 298 -12.82 2.96 15.76
N VAL A 299 -14.03 2.88 16.35
CA VAL A 299 -14.32 3.47 17.67
C VAL A 299 -13.34 3.05 18.79
N PRO A 300 -13.06 1.74 19.01
CA PRO A 300 -12.09 1.33 20.02
C PRO A 300 -10.65 1.74 19.67
N ASP A 301 -10.28 1.66 18.39
CA ASP A 301 -8.95 2.06 17.89
C ASP A 301 -8.70 3.57 18.14
N ILE A 302 -9.69 4.42 17.87
CA ILE A 302 -9.63 5.87 18.16
C ILE A 302 -9.45 6.11 19.65
N LYS A 303 -10.21 5.40 20.50
CA LYS A 303 -10.11 5.55 21.96
C LYS A 303 -8.70 5.17 22.48
N LEU A 304 -8.10 4.11 21.93
CA LEU A 304 -6.74 3.71 22.24
C LEU A 304 -5.70 4.72 21.71
N PHE A 305 -5.89 5.21 20.49
CA PHE A 305 -5.03 6.22 19.88
C PHE A 305 -5.00 7.52 20.71
N TRP A 306 -6.18 8.01 21.11
CA TRP A 306 -6.31 9.20 21.95
C TRP A 306 -5.63 9.03 23.30
N ARG A 307 -5.76 7.86 23.95
CA ARG A 307 -5.04 7.55 25.20
C ARG A 307 -3.53 7.60 25.01
N ASN A 308 -3.01 7.01 23.93
CA ASN A 308 -1.58 7.03 23.63
C ASN A 308 -1.07 8.45 23.36
N ILE A 309 -1.82 9.28 22.64
CA ILE A 309 -1.48 10.69 22.42
C ILE A 309 -1.45 11.45 23.75
N GLN A 310 -2.47 11.29 24.59
CA GLN A 310 -2.53 11.95 25.91
C GLN A 310 -1.34 11.58 26.80
N GLN A 311 -0.96 10.30 26.84
CA GLN A 311 0.21 9.85 27.60
C GLN A 311 1.52 10.39 27.03
N SER A 312 1.68 10.45 25.71
CA SER A 312 2.86 11.02 25.06
C SER A 312 2.98 12.53 25.31
N GLN A 313 1.86 13.25 25.31
CA GLN A 313 1.82 14.68 25.63
C GLN A 313 2.14 14.93 27.11
N SER A 314 1.63 14.09 28.02
CA SER A 314 1.96 14.16 29.45
C SER A 314 3.44 13.91 29.72
N LYS A 315 4.06 12.91 29.06
CA LYS A 315 5.51 12.65 29.16
C LYS A 315 6.34 13.82 28.61
N ARG A 316 5.96 14.40 27.46
CA ARG A 316 6.64 15.59 26.91
C ARG A 316 6.53 16.80 27.84
N ARG A 317 5.37 17.04 28.45
CA ARG A 317 5.21 18.11 29.46
C ARG A 317 6.09 17.88 30.69
N LYS A 318 6.15 16.65 31.23
CA LYS A 318 7.05 16.34 32.36
C LYS A 318 8.53 16.49 32.01
N PHE A 319 8.94 16.08 30.80
CA PHE A 319 10.32 16.23 30.34
C PHE A 319 10.71 17.71 30.15
N PHE A 320 9.84 18.52 29.57
CA PHE A 320 10.07 19.97 29.46
C PHE A 320 10.06 20.67 30.82
N SER A 321 9.17 20.27 31.73
CA SER A 321 9.13 20.79 33.10
C SER A 321 10.42 20.47 33.88
N GLY A 322 10.91 19.23 33.79
CA GLY A 322 12.16 18.83 34.45
C GLY A 322 13.43 19.47 33.84
N GLY A 323 13.41 19.77 32.53
CA GLY A 323 14.50 20.49 31.86
C GLY A 323 14.60 21.97 32.28
N MET A 324 13.47 22.62 32.58
CA MET A 324 13.47 23.99 33.14
C MET A 324 13.89 24.01 34.61
N GLU A 325 13.58 22.98 35.39
CA GLU A 325 14.03 22.87 36.78
C GLU A 325 15.55 22.64 36.89
N LEU A 326 16.18 21.84 36.01
CA LEU A 326 17.64 21.69 36.01
C LEU A 326 18.38 22.97 35.58
N GLY A 327 17.81 23.77 34.67
CA GLY A 327 18.37 25.07 34.28
C GLY A 327 18.32 26.07 35.43
N ALA A 328 17.21 26.13 36.17
CA ALA A 328 17.06 27.02 37.32
C ALA A 328 17.96 26.62 38.51
N VAL A 329 18.25 25.33 38.70
CA VAL A 329 19.15 24.88 39.78
C VAL A 329 20.62 25.20 39.49
N TYR A 330 21.05 25.15 38.22
CA TYR A 330 22.40 25.59 37.83
C TYR A 330 22.57 27.11 37.92
N GLU A 331 21.55 27.89 37.57
CA GLU A 331 21.62 29.36 37.60
C GLU A 331 21.62 29.94 39.04
N ILE A 332 21.15 29.16 40.03
CA ILE A 332 21.16 29.55 41.46
C ILE A 332 22.48 29.17 42.15
N THR A 333 23.29 28.26 41.60
CA THR A 333 24.57 27.85 42.22
C THR A 333 25.79 28.68 41.80
N ASP A 334 25.69 29.51 40.75
CA ASP A 334 26.81 30.33 40.26
C ASP A 334 26.90 31.75 40.85
N HIS A 335 26.09 32.09 41.87
CA HIS A 335 26.07 33.44 42.46
C HIS A 335 26.57 33.56 43.91
N HIS A 336 27.32 32.58 44.42
CA HIS A 336 28.00 32.72 45.71
C HIS A 336 29.49 32.36 45.66
N GLY A 337 30.31 33.41 45.59
CA GLY A 337 31.68 33.37 46.12
C GLY A 337 32.75 33.83 45.14
N ASP A 338 32.86 35.14 44.91
CA ASP A 338 34.18 35.73 44.66
C ASP A 338 34.31 36.97 45.54
N ASP A 339 35.23 36.89 46.51
CA ASP A 339 35.92 38.01 47.13
C ASP A 339 37.07 37.47 47.98
N GLY A 340 38.31 37.65 47.52
CA GLY A 340 39.42 37.95 48.41
C GLY A 340 40.73 37.14 48.29
N ASN A 341 41.67 37.70 47.51
CA ASN A 341 43.11 37.85 47.80
C ASN A 341 44.09 36.64 47.74
N LEU A 342 44.90 36.62 46.65
CA LEU A 342 46.41 36.64 46.53
C LEU A 342 47.31 35.91 47.57
N PRO A 343 48.60 35.59 47.29
CA PRO A 343 49.32 35.30 46.03
C PRO A 343 50.32 34.09 46.10
N ILE A 344 50.85 33.71 44.92
CA ILE A 344 52.23 33.25 44.55
C ILE A 344 53.15 32.73 45.69
N ASP A 345 53.66 31.48 45.62
CA ASP A 345 55.05 31.16 45.22
C ASP A 345 55.42 29.65 45.28
N ASP A 346 56.33 29.27 44.36
CA ASP A 346 57.32 28.18 44.33
C ASP A 346 57.15 26.86 45.13
N LYS A 347 57.23 25.73 44.40
CA LYS A 347 58.40 24.81 44.47
C LYS A 347 58.32 23.61 43.51
N LYS A 348 59.47 23.38 42.85
CA LYS A 348 59.93 22.16 42.18
C LYS A 348 59.82 20.91 43.09
N VAL A 349 59.83 19.72 42.46
CA VAL A 349 60.78 18.60 42.67
C VAL A 349 60.12 17.21 42.54
N LEU A 350 60.54 16.50 41.48
CA LEU A 350 60.90 15.07 41.33
C LEU A 350 59.95 13.88 41.59
N HIS A 351 60.27 12.86 40.76
CA HIS A 351 60.09 11.41 40.85
C HIS A 351 58.69 10.87 40.53
N SER A 352 58.47 10.23 39.36
CA SER A 352 59.01 8.93 38.90
C SER A 352 58.67 7.75 39.81
N THR A 353 58.04 6.76 39.16
CA THR A 353 58.17 5.30 39.30
C THR A 353 57.34 4.55 40.35
N GLU A 354 56.70 3.50 39.81
CA GLU A 354 56.23 2.24 40.40
C GLU A 354 55.00 2.34 41.34
N LEU A 355 53.95 1.52 41.20
CA LEU A 355 53.81 0.15 40.67
C LEU A 355 52.37 -0.08 40.20
#